data_AF-A0A520GBD3-F1
#
_entry.id   AF-A0A520GBD3-F1
#
_cell.length_a   1.000
_cell.length_b   1.000
_cell.length_c   1.000
_cell.angle_alpha   90.00
_cell.angle_beta   90.00
_cell.angle_gamma   90.00
#
_symmetry.space_group_name_H-M   'P 1'
#
loop_
_entity.id
_entity.type
_entity.pdbx_description
1 polymer ?
#
loop_
_entity_poly.entity_id
_entity_poly.type
_entity_poly.pdbx_seq_one_letter_code
_entity_poly.pdbx_strand_id
1 'polypeptide(L)'
;MHEQMQDGLLRLGLQALQNITLQHLMSGLDDGSVGQHRCGAMTSVSGYTEWIGTQAPCLSLGWDWQLQTVGSEVRVVRIGSPRSNVIVLDDHGRPRPWPDCLAVLAEIVDALDWQSRVLEAIRTRYATDI
;
A
#
# COMPACT_ATOMS: atom_id res chain seq x y z
N MET A 1 -26.09 -2.34 -8.27
CA MET A 1 -26.62 -3.28 -7.27
C MET A 1 -25.54 -3.44 -6.22
N HIS A 2 -25.70 -2.84 -5.04
CA HIS A 2 -24.71 -2.91 -3.95
C HIS A 2 -25.05 -4.12 -3.08
N GLU A 3 -24.34 -5.23 -3.25
CA GLU A 3 -24.50 -6.42 -2.40
C GLU A 3 -23.71 -6.29 -1.09
N GLN A 4 -24.46 -6.31 0.01
CA GLN A 4 -24.14 -6.65 1.41
C GLN A 4 -22.69 -6.50 1.92
N MET A 5 -22.50 -5.44 2.73
CA MET A 5 -21.35 -5.19 3.62
C MET A 5 -21.50 -5.93 4.99
N GLN A 6 -21.78 -7.23 5.02
CA GLN A 6 -22.00 -7.92 6.32
C GLN A 6 -20.70 -8.20 7.10
N ASP A 7 -19.57 -8.32 6.41
CA ASP A 7 -18.25 -8.64 6.97
C ASP A 7 -17.28 -7.44 6.97
N GLY A 8 -17.75 -6.25 6.58
CA GLY A 8 -16.90 -5.07 6.41
C GLY A 8 -16.02 -5.10 5.15
N LEU A 9 -16.19 -6.09 4.27
CA LEU A 9 -15.42 -6.23 3.04
C LEU A 9 -16.21 -5.77 1.81
N LEU A 10 -15.55 -4.97 0.97
CA LEU A 10 -16.07 -4.50 -0.30
C LEU A 10 -15.86 -5.54 -1.39
N ARG A 11 -16.91 -5.86 -2.14
CA ARG A 11 -16.84 -6.80 -3.26
C ARG A 11 -16.83 -6.03 -4.56
N LEU A 12 -15.70 -6.04 -5.25
CA LEU A 12 -15.45 -5.22 -6.44
C LEU A 12 -14.92 -6.09 -7.58
N GLY A 13 -15.51 -5.94 -8.77
CA GLY A 13 -14.92 -6.49 -10.00
C GLY A 13 -13.69 -5.69 -10.44
N LEU A 14 -12.83 -6.30 -11.25
CA LEU A 14 -11.56 -5.69 -11.68
C LEU A 14 -11.74 -4.32 -12.35
N GLN A 15 -12.72 -4.19 -13.25
CA GLN A 15 -12.99 -2.93 -13.93
C GLN A 15 -13.42 -1.81 -12.96
N ALA A 16 -14.21 -2.15 -11.94
CA ALA A 16 -14.60 -1.18 -10.92
C ALA A 16 -13.38 -0.73 -10.10
N LEU A 17 -12.54 -1.69 -9.70
CA LEU A 17 -11.28 -1.44 -8.99
C LEU A 17 -10.33 -0.51 -9.77
N GLN A 18 -10.13 -0.76 -11.06
CA GLN A 18 -9.26 0.06 -11.92
C GLN A 18 -9.77 1.49 -12.14
N ASN A 19 -11.08 1.70 -12.00
CA ASN A 19 -11.70 3.03 -12.14
C ASN A 19 -11.73 3.82 -10.84
N ILE A 20 -11.39 3.21 -9.69
CA ILE A 20 -11.34 3.92 -8.41
C ILE A 20 -10.10 4.82 -8.38
N THR A 21 -10.31 6.11 -8.15
CA THR A 21 -9.21 7.01 -7.83
C THR A 21 -8.77 6.79 -6.39
N LEU A 22 -7.52 6.36 -6.23
CA LEU A 22 -6.85 6.19 -4.93
C LEU A 22 -6.16 7.50 -4.52
N GLN A 23 -6.39 7.91 -3.29
CA GLN A 23 -5.76 9.06 -2.68
C GLN A 23 -4.83 8.61 -1.55
N HIS A 24 -3.63 9.18 -1.52
CA HIS A 24 -2.69 9.00 -0.43
C HIS A 24 -3.28 9.59 0.86
N LEU A 25 -3.35 8.78 1.92
CA LEU A 25 -3.84 9.20 3.22
C LEU A 25 -2.67 9.58 4.13
N MET A 26 -1.69 8.67 4.28
CA MET A 26 -0.51 8.92 5.11
C MET A 26 0.62 7.93 4.82
N SER A 27 1.83 8.31 5.21
CA SER A 27 2.99 7.41 5.29
C SER A 27 3.81 7.71 6.54
N GLY A 28 4.50 6.70 7.04
CA GLY A 28 5.39 6.81 8.19
C GLY A 28 6.60 5.90 8.06
N LEU A 29 7.63 6.17 8.87
CA LEU A 29 8.78 5.28 9.05
C LEU A 29 8.47 4.25 10.14
N ASP A 30 8.99 3.04 9.97
CA ASP A 30 9.04 2.06 11.05
C ASP A 30 10.27 2.39 11.91
N ASP A 31 10.06 3.10 13.02
CA ASP A 31 11.11 3.49 13.98
C ASP A 31 11.51 2.36 14.94
N GLY A 32 10.81 1.22 14.88
CA GLY A 32 10.93 0.09 15.79
C GLY A 32 12.11 -0.86 15.52
N SER A 33 13.29 -0.40 15.12
CA SER A 33 14.44 -1.29 14.99
C SER A 33 14.91 -1.77 16.37
N VAL A 34 14.44 -2.96 16.78
CA VAL A 34 14.82 -3.64 18.02
C VAL A 34 16.22 -4.25 17.86
N GLY A 35 17.25 -3.41 17.81
CA GLY A 35 18.63 -3.84 17.63
C GLY A 35 19.61 -2.85 18.24
N GLN A 36 20.76 -3.34 18.70
CA GLN A 36 21.85 -2.45 19.14
C GLN A 36 22.25 -1.56 17.96
N HIS A 37 21.89 -0.27 18.04
CA HIS A 37 22.41 0.75 17.12
C HIS A 37 23.93 0.79 17.27
N ARG A 38 24.63 0.16 16.32
CA ARG A 38 26.09 0.25 16.21
C ARG A 38 26.39 1.22 15.09
N CYS A 39 27.21 2.23 15.39
CA CYS A 39 27.69 3.16 14.37
C CYS A 39 28.38 2.36 13.23
N GLY A 40 28.01 2.64 11.99
CA GLY A 40 28.57 1.97 10.80
C GLY A 40 27.93 0.63 10.43
N ALA A 41 26.92 0.14 11.16
CA ALA A 41 26.16 -1.03 10.74
C ALA A 41 25.19 -0.70 9.59
N MET A 42 24.95 -1.68 8.71
CA MET A 42 23.91 -1.57 7.69
C MET A 42 22.55 -1.41 8.39
N THR A 43 21.81 -0.37 8.01
CA THR A 43 20.45 -0.11 8.49
C THR A 43 19.44 -0.33 7.37
N SER A 44 18.24 -0.73 7.74
CA SER A 44 17.10 -0.79 6.83
C SER A 44 16.19 0.38 7.14
N VAL A 45 15.90 1.21 6.14
CA VAL A 45 14.85 2.22 6.24
C VAL A 45 13.58 1.62 5.63
N SER A 46 12.59 1.37 6.46
CA SER A 46 11.27 0.88 6.06
C SER A 46 10.17 1.73 6.67
N GLY A 47 8.96 1.47 6.23
CA GLY A 47 7.79 2.16 6.73
C GLY A 47 6.52 1.58 6.13
N TYR A 48 5.42 2.29 6.38
CA TYR A 48 4.11 1.96 5.84
C TYR A 48 3.54 3.13 5.04
N THR A 49 2.57 2.82 4.19
CA THR A 49 1.77 3.80 3.46
C THR A 49 0.31 3.34 3.41
N GLU A 50 -0.61 4.27 3.59
CA GLU A 50 -2.05 4.04 3.63
C GLU A 50 -2.74 4.92 2.59
N TRP A 51 -3.68 4.33 1.86
CA TRP A 51 -4.40 4.91 0.74
C TRP A 51 -5.88 4.58 0.83
N ILE A 52 -6.71 5.48 0.31
CA ILE A 52 -8.17 5.35 0.34
C ILE A 52 -8.79 5.65 -1.01
N GLY A 53 -9.88 4.96 -1.34
CA GLY A 53 -10.73 5.27 -2.48
C GLY A 53 -11.55 6.52 -2.23
N THR A 54 -11.69 7.36 -3.26
CA THR A 54 -12.43 8.64 -3.18
C THR A 54 -13.96 8.48 -3.23
N GLN A 55 -14.47 7.28 -3.54
CA GLN A 55 -15.90 7.00 -3.67
C GLN A 55 -16.40 6.14 -2.50
N ALA A 56 -17.66 6.32 -2.11
CA ALA A 56 -18.31 5.50 -1.10
C ALA A 56 -18.95 4.24 -1.73
N PRO A 57 -18.90 3.07 -1.06
CA PRO A 57 -18.19 2.82 0.19
C PRO A 57 -16.67 2.83 0.00
N CYS A 58 -15.96 3.38 0.98
CA CYS A 58 -14.53 3.70 0.84
C CYS A 58 -13.65 2.44 0.88
N LEU A 59 -12.92 2.22 -0.22
CA LEU A 59 -11.84 1.25 -0.30
C LEU A 59 -10.66 1.73 0.56
N SER A 60 -10.02 0.82 1.29
CA SER A 60 -8.75 1.07 1.98
C SER A 60 -7.65 0.14 1.45
N LEU A 61 -6.45 0.67 1.27
CA LEU A 61 -5.29 -0.07 0.82
C LEU A 61 -4.04 0.41 1.55
N GLY A 62 -3.34 -0.49 2.22
CA GLY A 62 -2.11 -0.18 2.95
C GLY A 62 -1.03 -1.19 2.66
N TRP A 63 0.22 -0.76 2.61
CA TRP A 63 1.36 -1.68 2.44
C TRP A 63 2.62 -1.14 3.07
N ASP A 64 3.54 -2.07 3.32
CA ASP A 64 4.86 -1.74 3.84
C ASP A 64 5.82 -1.47 2.67
N TRP A 65 6.80 -0.62 2.90
CA TRP A 65 7.81 -0.24 1.91
C TRP A 65 9.20 -0.22 2.54
N GLN A 66 10.22 -0.33 1.70
CA GLN A 66 11.63 -0.27 2.11
C GLN A 66 12.44 0.52 1.09
N LEU A 67 13.46 1.25 1.55
CA LEU A 67 14.52 1.73 0.69
C LEU A 67 15.50 0.59 0.40
N GLN A 68 15.64 0.24 -0.86
CA GLN A 68 16.61 -0.73 -1.34
C GLN A 68 17.63 -0.05 -2.24
N THR A 69 18.88 -0.46 -2.10
CA THR A 69 19.96 -0.04 -3.00
C THR A 69 20.20 -1.14 -4.02
N VAL A 70 20.03 -0.82 -5.30
CA VAL A 70 20.31 -1.74 -6.42
C VAL A 70 21.41 -1.09 -7.25
N GLY A 71 22.65 -1.55 -7.05
CA GLY A 71 23.82 -0.91 -7.64
C GLY A 71 24.04 0.50 -7.06
N SER A 72 24.00 1.53 -7.90
CA SER A 72 24.11 2.94 -7.49
C SER A 72 22.76 3.64 -7.32
N GLU A 73 21.65 2.95 -7.54
CA GLU A 73 20.30 3.52 -7.43
C GLU A 73 19.64 3.15 -6.10
N VAL A 74 19.01 4.14 -5.46
CA VAL A 74 18.13 3.93 -4.32
C VAL A 74 16.69 3.91 -4.82
N ARG A 75 15.96 2.86 -4.48
CA ARG A 75 14.56 2.64 -4.89
C ARG A 75 13.69 2.40 -3.67
N VAL A 76 12.51 2.98 -3.68
CA VAL A 76 11.44 2.64 -2.71
C VAL A 76 10.68 1.47 -3.30
N VAL A 77 10.66 0.35 -2.59
CA VAL A 77 9.97 -0.86 -3.04
C VAL A 77 8.91 -1.27 -2.03
N ARG A 78 7.84 -1.90 -2.51
CA ARG A 78 6.80 -2.49 -1.65
C ARG A 78 7.33 -3.80 -1.07
N ILE A 79 6.99 -4.06 0.19
CA ILE A 79 7.32 -5.29 0.91
C ILE A 79 6.04 -6.07 1.18
N GLY A 80 6.02 -7.33 0.75
CA GLY A 80 4.88 -8.22 0.95
C GLY A 80 3.61 -7.78 0.21
N SER A 81 2.49 -8.44 0.52
CA SER A 81 1.20 -8.13 -0.07
C SER A 81 0.55 -6.91 0.61
N PRO A 82 -0.26 -6.13 -0.12
CA PRO A 82 -1.04 -5.07 0.50
C PRO A 82 -2.10 -5.63 1.46
N ARG A 83 -2.51 -4.80 2.41
CA ARG A 83 -3.65 -4.99 3.31
C ARG A 83 -4.82 -4.18 2.75
N SER A 84 -6.01 -4.77 2.70
CA SER A 84 -7.18 -4.12 2.12
C SER A 84 -8.48 -4.61 2.74
N ASN A 85 -9.55 -3.83 2.58
CA ASN A 85 -10.92 -4.24 2.84
C ASN A 85 -11.64 -4.77 1.58
N VAL A 86 -10.92 -5.15 0.51
CA VAL A 86 -11.52 -5.52 -0.78
C VAL A 86 -11.40 -7.02 -1.05
N ILE A 87 -12.51 -7.64 -1.43
CA ILE A 87 -12.56 -8.91 -2.15
C ILE A 87 -12.73 -8.61 -3.64
N VAL A 88 -11.82 -9.14 -4.45
CA VAL A 88 -11.87 -9.02 -5.90
C VAL A 88 -12.81 -10.09 -6.47
N LEU A 89 -13.76 -9.68 -7.30
CA LEU A 89 -14.66 -10.58 -8.02
C LEU A 89 -14.05 -11.02 -9.36
N ASP A 90 -14.34 -12.24 -9.79
CA ASP A 90 -14.08 -12.70 -11.16
C ASP A 90 -15.11 -12.15 -12.16
N ASP A 91 -14.95 -12.50 -13.43
CA ASP A 91 -15.82 -12.02 -14.52
C ASP A 91 -17.26 -12.57 -14.42
N HIS A 92 -17.49 -13.56 -13.56
CA HIS A 92 -18.80 -14.11 -13.25
C HIS A 92 -19.39 -13.54 -11.95
N GLY A 93 -18.73 -12.54 -11.34
CA GLY A 93 -19.16 -11.92 -10.09
C GLY A 93 -18.89 -12.76 -8.85
N ARG A 94 -18.05 -13.80 -8.92
CA ARG A 94 -17.73 -14.68 -7.79
C ARG A 94 -16.49 -14.18 -7.07
N PRO A 95 -16.44 -14.25 -5.73
CA PRO A 95 -15.25 -13.84 -4.98
C PRO A 95 -14.06 -14.74 -5.30
N ARG A 96 -12.93 -14.12 -5.63
CA ARG A 96 -11.66 -14.83 -5.77
C ARG A 96 -11.14 -15.30 -4.41
N PRO A 97 -10.33 -16.36 -4.35
CA PRO A 97 -9.57 -16.69 -3.14
C PRO A 97 -8.78 -15.48 -2.63
N TRP A 98 -8.60 -15.38 -1.32
CA TRP A 98 -7.91 -14.23 -0.71
C TRP A 98 -6.50 -13.98 -1.26
N PRO A 99 -5.62 -14.99 -1.45
CA PRO A 99 -4.31 -14.76 -2.05
C PRO A 99 -4.37 -14.16 -3.46
N ASP A 100 -5.36 -14.56 -4.26
CA ASP A 100 -5.55 -14.04 -5.62
C ASP A 100 -6.04 -12.59 -5.59
N CYS A 101 -6.90 -12.25 -4.62
CA CYS A 101 -7.29 -10.85 -4.38
C CYS A 101 -6.06 -9.99 -4.09
N LEU A 102 -5.17 -10.46 -3.20
CA LEU A 102 -3.94 -9.75 -2.85
C LEU A 102 -2.98 -9.58 -4.03
N ALA A 103 -2.88 -10.58 -4.90
CA ALA A 103 -2.06 -10.50 -6.12
C ALA A 103 -2.59 -9.42 -7.08
N VAL A 104 -3.90 -9.39 -7.34
CA VAL A 104 -4.52 -8.35 -8.17
C VAL A 104 -4.33 -6.95 -7.56
N LEU A 105 -4.53 -6.82 -6.25
CA LEU A 105 -4.32 -5.55 -5.56
C LEU A 105 -2.85 -5.10 -5.59
N ALA A 106 -1.91 -6.04 -5.50
CA ALA A 106 -0.49 -5.77 -5.64
C ALA A 106 -0.13 -5.22 -7.03
N GLU A 107 -0.70 -5.79 -8.11
CA GLU A 107 -0.52 -5.27 -9.47
C GLU A 107 -1.06 -3.85 -9.63
N ILE A 108 -2.22 -3.55 -9.03
CA ILE A 108 -2.78 -2.20 -9.02
C ILE A 108 -1.82 -1.24 -8.31
N VAL A 109 -1.30 -1.62 -7.13
CA VAL A 109 -0.32 -0.80 -6.41
C VAL A 109 0.93 -0.56 -7.26
N ASP A 110 1.47 -1.60 -7.89
CA ASP A 110 2.70 -1.51 -8.67
C ASP A 110 2.55 -0.63 -9.93
N ALA A 111 1.32 -0.42 -10.41
CA ALA A 111 1.01 0.49 -11.50
C ALA A 111 0.86 1.97 -11.06
N LEU A 112 0.77 2.26 -9.76
CA LEU A 112 0.70 3.63 -9.23
C LEU A 112 2.09 4.24 -9.12
N ASP A 113 2.20 5.56 -9.32
CA ASP A 113 3.37 6.35 -8.89
C ASP A 113 3.32 6.63 -7.37
N TRP A 114 3.21 5.56 -6.59
CA TRP A 114 3.06 5.67 -5.14
C TRP A 114 4.37 6.03 -4.44
N GLN A 115 5.52 5.66 -5.02
CA GLN A 115 6.84 5.92 -4.47
C GLN A 115 7.08 7.42 -4.32
N SER A 116 6.72 8.22 -5.33
CA SER A 116 6.86 9.68 -5.30
C SER A 116 6.04 10.30 -4.17
N ARG A 117 4.82 9.81 -3.95
CA ARG A 117 3.92 10.26 -2.88
C ARG A 117 4.42 9.89 -1.49
N VAL A 118 4.93 8.66 -1.32
CA VAL A 118 5.55 8.23 -0.06
C VAL A 118 6.75 9.12 0.26
N LEU A 119 7.66 9.34 -0.70
CA LEU A 119 8.84 10.18 -0.47
C LEU A 119 8.46 11.63 -0.15
N GLU A 120 7.46 12.20 -0.82
CA GLU A 120 6.91 13.53 -0.51
C GLU A 120 6.34 13.60 0.91
N ALA A 121 5.55 12.60 1.31
CA ALA A 121 4.95 12.53 2.64
C ALA A 121 6.00 12.39 3.75
N ILE A 122 7.02 11.53 3.56
CA ILE A 122 8.11 11.35 4.51
C ILE A 122 8.95 12.64 4.61
N ARG A 123 9.33 13.25 3.48
CA ARG A 123 10.05 14.54 3.50
C ARG A 123 9.28 15.60 4.28
N THR A 124 7.99 15.75 4.01
CA THR A 124 7.15 16.76 4.67
C THR A 124 7.02 16.48 6.17
N ARG A 125 6.76 15.22 6.55
CA ARG A 125 6.52 14.83 7.94
C ARG A 125 7.76 14.98 8.82
N TYR A 126 8.95 14.70 8.27
CA TYR A 126 10.21 14.67 9.02
C TYR A 126 11.16 15.85 8.66
N ALA A 127 10.66 16.89 8.00
CA ALA A 127 11.45 18.09 7.64
C ALA A 127 11.85 18.99 8.82
N THR A 128 11.34 18.76 10.05
CA THR A 128 11.42 19.75 11.15
C THR A 128 12.41 19.39 12.28
N ASP A 129 13.36 18.48 12.04
CA ASP A 129 14.37 18.11 13.05
C ASP A 129 15.80 18.61 12.72
N ILE A 130 15.93 19.78 12.07
CA ILE A 130 17.24 20.46 11.85
C ILE A 130 17.19 21.91 12.33
#